data_AF-A0A2J4XUT8-F1
#
_entry.id   AF-A0A2J4XUT8-F1
#
_cell.length_a   1.000
_cell.length_b   1.000
_cell.length_c   1.000
_cell.angle_alpha   90.00
_cell.angle_beta   90.00
_cell.angle_gamma   90.00
#
_symmetry.space_group_name_H-M   'P 1'
#
loop_
_entity.id
_entity.type
_entity.pdbx_description
1 polymer ?
#
loop_
_entity_poly.entity_id
_entity_poly.type
_entity_poly.pdbx_seq_one_letter_code
_entity_poly.pdbx_strand_id
1 'polypeptide(L)'
;FIVNRVARPFYAEAWRALEEQVAAPEVIDAALRDGGGFPMGPLALTDLIGQDVNFAVTCSVFNAFWQDRRYLPSLLQQELALAGRLGKKSGQGVYCWPGEAQPELALAAVSAERAAKRIKRDVVTDLDEVLLLETTGETALALSLQHGRPVVVYDHSAGDT
;
A
#
# COMPACT_ATOMS: atom_id res chain seq x y z
N PHE A 1 3.19 -5.41 -20.10
CA PHE A 1 3.56 -3.97 -20.21
C PHE A 1 3.74 -3.37 -18.81
N ILE A 2 4.34 -2.18 -18.73
CA ILE A 2 4.79 -1.54 -17.47
C ILE A 2 3.60 -1.27 -16.53
N VAL A 3 2.58 -0.54 -16.98
CA VAL A 3 1.45 -0.09 -16.12
C VAL A 3 0.74 -1.26 -15.44
N ASN A 4 0.33 -2.28 -16.21
CA ASN A 4 -0.40 -3.43 -15.64
C ASN A 4 0.41 -4.17 -14.57
N ARG A 5 1.74 -4.22 -14.72
CA ARG A 5 2.63 -4.87 -13.76
C ARG A 5 2.83 -4.02 -12.50
N VAL A 6 3.19 -2.75 -12.67
CA VAL A 6 3.50 -1.83 -11.56
C VAL A 6 2.26 -1.53 -10.71
N ALA A 7 1.08 -1.52 -11.32
CA ALA A 7 -0.17 -1.26 -10.60
C ALA A 7 -0.70 -2.47 -9.80
N ARG A 8 -0.17 -3.70 -9.94
CA ARG A 8 -0.73 -4.88 -9.24
C ARG A 8 -0.73 -4.74 -7.71
N PRO A 9 0.36 -4.30 -7.05
CA PRO A 9 0.38 -4.18 -5.59
C PRO A 9 -0.67 -3.22 -5.05
N PHE A 10 -1.03 -2.18 -5.82
CA PHE A 10 -2.06 -1.21 -5.41
C PHE A 10 -3.42 -1.88 -5.16
N TYR A 11 -3.81 -2.85 -6.00
CA TYR A 11 -5.04 -3.62 -5.80
C TYR A 11 -4.83 -4.78 -4.81
N ALA A 12 -3.71 -5.50 -4.93
CA ALA A 12 -3.47 -6.72 -4.17
C ALA A 12 -3.43 -6.45 -2.66
N GLU A 13 -2.76 -5.37 -2.23
CA GLU A 13 -2.68 -5.04 -0.79
C GLU A 13 -4.03 -4.57 -0.24
N ALA A 14 -4.86 -3.89 -1.05
CA ALA A 14 -6.21 -3.53 -0.65
C ALA A 14 -7.12 -4.75 -0.45
N TRP A 15 -7.02 -5.74 -1.35
CA TRP A 15 -7.75 -7.00 -1.18
C TRP A 15 -7.29 -7.77 0.05
N ARG A 16 -5.98 -7.81 0.32
CA ARG A 16 -5.45 -8.46 1.52
C ARG A 16 -5.94 -7.78 2.80
N ALA A 17 -5.89 -6.45 2.84
CA ALA A 17 -6.40 -5.68 3.98
C ALA A 17 -7.91 -5.93 4.19
N LEU A 18 -8.68 -6.07 3.11
CA LEU A 18 -10.11 -6.37 3.18
C LEU A 18 -10.37 -7.82 3.64
N GLU A 19 -9.62 -8.79 3.13
CA GLU A 19 -9.71 -10.21 3.50
C GLU A 19 -9.34 -10.46 4.97
N GLU A 20 -8.31 -9.76 5.46
CA GLU A 20 -7.88 -9.78 6.86
C GLU A 20 -8.76 -8.90 7.78
N GLN A 21 -9.82 -8.28 7.24
CA GLN A 21 -10.75 -7.41 7.96
C GLN A 21 -10.06 -6.25 8.71
N VAL A 22 -8.96 -5.73 8.16
CA VAL A 22 -8.18 -4.64 8.76
C VAL A 22 -9.02 -3.37 8.89
N ALA A 23 -9.86 -3.08 7.90
CA ALA A 23 -10.79 -1.97 7.91
C ALA A 23 -11.94 -2.21 6.91
N ALA A 24 -13.00 -1.40 7.03
CA ALA A 24 -14.06 -1.34 6.04
C ALA A 24 -13.52 -0.83 4.69
N PRO A 25 -14.12 -1.25 3.55
CA PRO A 25 -13.61 -0.90 2.21
C PRO A 25 -13.53 0.62 1.98
N GLU A 26 -14.48 1.39 2.52
CA GLU A 26 -14.50 2.86 2.41
C GLU A 26 -13.29 3.49 3.08
N VAL A 27 -12.83 2.92 4.21
CA VAL A 27 -11.68 3.41 4.97
C VAL A 27 -10.38 3.10 4.22
N ILE A 28 -10.27 1.91 3.61
CA ILE A 28 -9.12 1.52 2.79
C ILE A 28 -9.00 2.46 1.59
N ASP A 29 -10.12 2.71 0.90
CA ASP A 29 -10.15 3.62 -0.25
C ASP A 29 -9.85 5.06 0.13
N ALA A 30 -10.39 5.56 1.24
CA ALA A 30 -10.11 6.91 1.74
C ALA A 30 -8.63 7.05 2.16
N ALA A 31 -8.04 6.03 2.81
CA ALA A 31 -6.64 6.08 3.21
C ALA A 31 -5.69 6.23 2.01
N LEU A 32 -5.98 5.51 0.92
CA LEU A 32 -5.17 5.60 -0.29
C LEU A 32 -5.49 6.85 -1.11
N ARG A 33 -6.74 7.29 -1.17
CA ARG A 33 -7.12 8.52 -1.88
C ARG A 33 -6.60 9.77 -1.16
N ASP A 34 -7.01 9.95 0.09
CA ASP A 34 -6.82 11.18 0.85
C ASP A 34 -5.46 11.20 1.58
N GLY A 35 -4.97 10.04 2.02
CA GLY A 35 -3.65 9.89 2.63
C GLY A 35 -2.54 9.57 1.62
N GLY A 36 -2.81 8.70 0.65
CA GLY A 36 -1.85 8.26 -0.37
C GLY A 36 -1.77 9.16 -1.61
N GLY A 37 -2.67 10.13 -1.77
CA GLY A 37 -2.70 11.06 -2.89
C GLY A 37 -3.16 10.44 -4.21
N PHE A 38 -3.78 9.25 -4.17
CA PHE A 38 -4.36 8.65 -5.37
C PHE A 38 -5.68 9.34 -5.72
N PRO A 39 -6.03 9.48 -7.02
CA PRO A 39 -7.29 10.12 -7.42
C PRO A 39 -8.53 9.31 -7.00
N MET A 40 -8.35 8.02 -6.73
CA MET A 40 -9.41 7.10 -6.34
C MET A 40 -8.83 5.93 -5.55
N GLY A 41 -9.59 5.43 -4.59
CA GLY A 41 -9.23 4.23 -3.85
C GLY A 41 -9.23 2.98 -4.73
N PRO A 42 -8.39 1.98 -4.43
CA PRO A 42 -8.23 0.79 -5.26
C PRO A 42 -9.52 -0.04 -5.39
N LEU A 43 -10.32 -0.19 -4.34
CA LEU A 43 -11.53 -1.03 -4.36
C LEU A 43 -12.60 -0.37 -5.23
N ALA A 44 -12.85 0.93 -5.05
CA ALA A 44 -13.73 1.71 -5.91
C ALA A 44 -13.25 1.69 -7.38
N LEU A 45 -11.94 1.77 -7.60
CA LEU A 45 -11.36 1.69 -8.94
C LEU A 45 -11.59 0.31 -9.58
N THR A 46 -11.48 -0.80 -8.83
CA THR A 46 -11.82 -2.13 -9.36
C THR A 46 -13.29 -2.27 -9.73
N ASP A 47 -14.20 -1.66 -8.97
CA ASP A 47 -15.63 -1.62 -9.29
C ASP A 47 -15.94 -0.80 -10.56
N LEU A 48 -15.17 0.26 -10.83
CA LEU A 48 -15.28 1.02 -12.08
C LEU A 48 -14.72 0.28 -13.29
N ILE A 49 -13.58 -0.39 -13.13
CA ILE A 49 -12.96 -1.19 -14.20
C ILE A 49 -13.84 -2.41 -14.53
N GLY A 50 -14.42 -3.02 -13.52
CA GLY A 50 -15.08 -4.31 -13.59
C GLY A 50 -14.27 -5.40 -12.89
N GLN A 51 -14.90 -6.11 -11.95
CA GLN A 51 -14.20 -7.14 -11.16
C GLN A 51 -13.69 -8.30 -12.03
N ASP A 52 -14.48 -8.71 -13.02
CA ASP A 52 -14.10 -9.71 -14.03
C ASP A 52 -12.85 -9.29 -14.83
N VAL A 53 -12.81 -8.04 -15.30
CA VAL A 53 -11.70 -7.51 -16.10
C VAL A 53 -10.44 -7.37 -15.25
N ASN A 54 -10.56 -6.74 -14.08
CA ASN A 54 -9.41 -6.53 -13.20
C ASN A 54 -8.82 -7.87 -12.72
N PHE A 55 -9.68 -8.82 -12.32
CA PHE A 55 -9.28 -10.16 -11.89
C PHE A 55 -8.61 -10.94 -13.03
N ALA A 56 -9.18 -10.93 -14.24
CA ALA A 56 -8.57 -11.61 -15.39
C ALA A 56 -7.16 -11.09 -15.70
N VAL A 57 -6.94 -9.78 -15.59
CA VAL A 57 -5.60 -9.19 -15.76
C VAL A 57 -4.66 -9.62 -14.63
N THR A 58 -5.13 -9.65 -13.38
CA THR A 58 -4.32 -10.15 -12.24
C THR A 58 -3.89 -11.60 -12.46
N CYS A 59 -4.82 -12.49 -12.83
CA CYS A 59 -4.53 -13.88 -13.15
C CYS A 59 -3.58 -14.04 -14.35
N SER A 60 -3.75 -13.22 -15.39
CA SER A 60 -2.86 -13.22 -16.55
C SER A 60 -1.42 -12.87 -16.15
N VAL A 61 -1.23 -11.83 -15.35
CA VAL A 61 0.10 -11.44 -14.83
C VAL A 61 0.66 -12.54 -13.93
N PHE A 62 -0.13 -13.07 -13.00
CA PHE A 62 0.28 -14.15 -12.11
C PHE A 62 0.80 -15.39 -12.87
N ASN A 63 0.06 -15.84 -13.88
CA ASN A 63 0.44 -16.99 -14.68
C ASN A 63 1.65 -16.71 -15.60
N ALA A 64 1.77 -15.50 -16.13
CA ALA A 64 2.90 -15.11 -16.96
C ALA A 64 4.23 -15.02 -16.17
N PHE A 65 4.14 -14.86 -14.83
CA PHE A 65 5.29 -14.83 -13.92
C PHE A 65 5.44 -16.14 -13.12
N TRP A 66 5.00 -17.27 -13.67
CA TRP A 66 5.13 -18.59 -13.04
C TRP A 66 4.64 -18.61 -11.58
N GLN A 67 3.46 -18.02 -11.35
CA GLN A 67 2.78 -18.04 -10.06
C GLN A 67 3.57 -17.32 -8.94
N ASP A 68 4.34 -16.28 -9.28
CA ASP A 68 4.98 -15.40 -8.30
C ASP A 68 3.93 -14.81 -7.34
N ARG A 69 4.13 -15.06 -6.04
CA ARG A 69 3.21 -14.69 -4.96
C ARG A 69 2.95 -13.19 -4.87
N ARG A 70 3.84 -12.35 -5.41
CA ARG A 70 3.62 -10.88 -5.47
C ARG A 70 2.46 -10.46 -6.37
N TYR A 71 2.00 -11.35 -7.25
CA TYR A 71 0.84 -11.13 -8.11
C TYR A 71 -0.33 -12.06 -7.77
N LEU A 72 -0.33 -12.66 -6.57
CA LEU A 72 -1.34 -13.62 -6.16
C LEU A 72 -2.75 -12.99 -6.28
N PRO A 73 -3.68 -13.61 -7.03
CA PRO A 73 -5.07 -13.16 -7.07
C PRO A 73 -5.77 -13.35 -5.72
N SER A 74 -6.71 -12.46 -5.38
CA SER A 74 -7.51 -12.58 -4.16
C SER A 74 -8.72 -13.48 -4.37
N LEU A 75 -9.04 -14.31 -3.37
CA LEU A 75 -10.24 -15.15 -3.36
C LEU A 75 -11.52 -14.31 -3.26
N LEU A 76 -11.50 -13.22 -2.49
CA LEU A 76 -12.65 -12.33 -2.36
C LEU A 76 -13.01 -11.68 -3.69
N GLN A 77 -12.00 -11.24 -4.46
CA GLN A 77 -12.22 -10.71 -5.80
C GLN A 77 -12.76 -11.80 -6.76
N GLN A 78 -12.26 -13.02 -6.64
CA GLN A 78 -12.76 -14.16 -7.42
C GLN A 78 -14.24 -14.44 -7.13
N GLU A 79 -14.66 -14.43 -5.87
CA GLU A 79 -16.05 -14.63 -5.45
C GLU A 79 -16.98 -13.57 -6.03
N LEU A 80 -16.58 -12.29 -6.01
CA LEU A 80 -17.34 -11.20 -6.61
C LEU A 80 -17.53 -11.40 -8.12
N ALA A 81 -16.45 -11.75 -8.82
CA ALA A 81 -16.49 -12.01 -10.25
C ALA A 81 -17.41 -13.21 -10.60
N LEU A 82 -17.29 -14.31 -9.85
CA LEU A 82 -18.12 -15.51 -10.03
C LEU A 82 -19.60 -15.28 -9.70
N ALA A 83 -19.89 -14.43 -8.71
CA ALA A 83 -21.24 -14.07 -8.31
C ALA A 83 -21.92 -13.05 -9.24
N GLY A 84 -21.24 -12.60 -10.31
CA GLY A 84 -21.75 -11.56 -11.22
C GLY A 84 -21.83 -10.17 -10.57
N ARG A 85 -21.15 -9.97 -9.43
CA ARG A 85 -21.01 -8.67 -8.77
C ARG A 85 -19.80 -7.95 -9.33
N LEU A 86 -19.96 -7.48 -10.56
CA LEU A 86 -18.89 -6.93 -11.38
C LEU A 86 -18.58 -5.45 -11.12
N GLY A 87 -19.20 -4.81 -10.14
CA GLY A 87 -19.04 -3.39 -9.84
C GLY A 87 -20.10 -2.51 -10.49
N LYS A 88 -19.71 -1.32 -10.95
CA LYS A 88 -20.64 -0.29 -11.43
C LYS A 88 -21.51 -0.76 -12.60
N LYS A 89 -20.96 -1.61 -13.48
CA LYS A 89 -21.68 -2.12 -14.65
C LYS A 89 -22.80 -3.11 -14.32
N SER A 90 -22.75 -3.76 -13.16
CA SER A 90 -23.78 -4.70 -12.68
C SER A 90 -24.61 -4.14 -11.52
N GLY A 91 -24.39 -2.87 -11.13
CA GLY A 91 -25.05 -2.25 -9.98
C GLY A 91 -24.54 -2.72 -8.62
N GLN A 92 -23.58 -3.64 -8.57
CA GLN A 92 -23.05 -4.21 -7.34
C GLN A 92 -21.66 -4.78 -7.60
N GLY A 93 -20.70 -4.44 -6.75
CA GLY A 93 -19.37 -5.05 -6.65
C GLY A 93 -18.96 -5.10 -5.19
N VAL A 94 -17.83 -4.48 -4.87
CA VAL A 94 -17.47 -4.16 -3.48
C VAL A 94 -18.52 -3.21 -2.89
N TYR A 95 -18.96 -2.23 -3.70
CA TYR A 95 -19.98 -1.27 -3.33
C TYR A 95 -21.31 -1.53 -4.07
N CYS A 96 -22.41 -1.00 -3.52
CA CYS A 96 -23.69 -0.92 -4.22
C CYS A 96 -23.67 0.29 -5.17
N TRP A 97 -24.14 0.12 -6.42
CA TRP A 97 -24.17 1.16 -7.45
C TRP A 97 -25.58 1.31 -8.05
N PRO A 98 -26.11 2.54 -8.25
CA PRO A 98 -25.56 3.83 -7.83
C PRO A 98 -25.75 4.01 -6.32
N GLY A 99 -24.65 3.96 -5.57
CA GLY A 99 -24.70 4.20 -4.13
C GLY A 99 -25.04 5.67 -3.87
N GLU A 100 -25.89 5.92 -2.87
CA GLU A 100 -25.94 7.23 -2.21
C GLU A 100 -24.51 7.67 -1.91
N ALA A 101 -24.24 8.97 -2.12
CA ALA A 101 -22.93 9.57 -1.92
C ALA A 101 -22.33 9.03 -0.63
N GLN A 102 -21.25 8.24 -0.76
CA GLN A 102 -20.55 7.67 0.37
C GLN A 102 -20.28 8.84 1.33
N PRO A 103 -20.66 8.74 2.62
CA PRO A 103 -20.34 9.79 3.57
C PRO A 103 -18.85 10.02 3.44
N GLU A 104 -18.48 11.27 3.17
CA GLU A 104 -17.10 11.69 3.00
C GLU A 104 -16.38 11.37 4.30
N LEU A 105 -15.80 10.16 4.34
CA LEU A 105 -15.09 9.64 5.49
C LEU A 105 -13.74 10.34 5.46
N ALA A 106 -13.76 11.60 5.87
CA ALA A 106 -12.56 12.38 6.10
C ALA A 106 -11.82 11.68 7.23
N LEU A 107 -10.87 10.83 6.87
CA LEU A 107 -9.86 10.36 7.81
C LEU A 107 -9.27 11.61 8.46
N ALA A 108 -9.36 11.68 9.78
CA ALA A 108 -8.70 12.74 10.51
C ALA A 108 -7.24 12.76 10.05
N ALA A 109 -6.79 13.90 9.54
CA ALA A 109 -5.41 14.06 9.10
C ALA A 109 -4.50 13.52 10.20
N VAL A 110 -3.58 12.63 9.84
CA VAL A 110 -2.58 12.13 10.78
C VAL A 110 -1.94 13.36 11.42
N SER A 111 -2.04 13.48 12.75
CA SER A 111 -1.47 14.60 13.50
C SER A 111 -0.06 14.88 12.97
N ALA A 112 0.23 16.14 12.64
CA ALA A 112 1.55 16.57 12.20
C ALA A 112 2.66 16.23 13.23
N GLU A 113 2.31 15.79 14.44
CA GLU A 113 3.25 15.24 15.42
C GLU A 113 3.90 13.92 14.96
N ARG A 114 3.29 13.18 14.03
CA ARG A 114 3.89 12.05 13.31
C ARG A 114 4.46 12.43 11.94
N ALA A 115 4.55 13.71 11.60
CA ALA A 115 5.38 14.13 10.49
C ALA A 115 6.80 13.65 10.77
N ALA A 116 7.49 13.12 9.75
CA ALA A 116 8.90 12.78 9.85
C ALA A 116 9.62 13.98 10.48
N LYS A 117 10.06 13.84 11.74
CA LYS A 117 10.82 14.88 12.43
C LYS A 117 11.92 15.28 11.46
N ARG A 118 12.05 16.57 11.16
CA ARG A 118 13.13 17.06 10.30
C ARG A 118 14.42 16.84 11.07
N ILE A 119 15.03 15.70 10.82
CA ILE A 119 16.25 15.27 11.47
C ILE A 119 17.34 16.27 11.10
N LYS A 120 17.96 16.89 12.11
CA LYS A 120 19.22 17.61 11.92
C LYS A 120 20.26 16.59 11.47
N ARG A 121 20.73 16.75 10.24
CA ARG A 121 21.80 15.94 9.65
C ARG A 121 23.10 16.26 10.38
N ASP A 122 23.37 15.52 11.46
CA ASP A 122 24.70 15.33 12.01
C ASP A 122 25.08 13.85 11.83
N VAL A 123 26.38 13.55 11.90
CA VAL A 123 26.96 12.20 11.74
C VAL A 123 26.24 11.13 12.60
N VAL A 124 25.61 11.57 13.69
CA VAL A 124 24.75 10.76 14.53
C VAL A 124 23.37 11.41 14.63
N THR A 125 22.36 10.72 14.14
CA THR A 125 20.96 11.11 14.27
C THR A 125 20.31 10.32 15.41
N ASP A 126 19.74 11.03 16.40
CA ASP A 126 18.95 10.40 17.48
C ASP A 126 17.46 10.39 17.12
N LEU A 127 16.88 9.19 17.04
CA LEU A 127 15.44 8.98 16.85
C LEU A 127 14.88 8.15 17.99
N ASP A 128 14.37 8.86 19.01
CA ASP A 128 13.70 8.30 20.18
C ASP A 128 14.58 7.25 20.92
N GLU A 129 14.46 5.96 20.61
CA GLU A 129 15.27 4.90 21.23
C GLU A 129 16.40 4.38 20.33
N VAL A 130 16.46 4.82 19.07
CA VAL A 130 17.35 4.26 18.03
C VAL A 130 18.29 5.34 17.48
N LEU A 131 19.55 4.96 17.24
CA LEU A 131 20.53 5.82 16.58
C LEU A 131 20.59 5.49 15.08
N LEU A 132 20.52 6.52 14.23
CA LEU A 132 20.75 6.44 12.80
C LEU A 132 22.17 6.93 12.49
N LEU A 133 22.98 6.06 11.91
CA LEU A 133 24.40 6.32 11.59
C LEU A 133 24.67 6.08 10.11
N GLU A 134 25.53 6.90 9.50
CA GLU A 134 26.04 6.63 8.16
C GLU A 134 27.03 5.45 8.20
N THR A 135 26.99 4.59 7.18
CA THR A 135 27.90 3.44 7.10
C THR A 135 29.35 3.90 6.87
N THR A 136 30.21 3.62 7.85
CA THR A 136 31.67 3.80 7.74
C THR A 136 32.41 2.48 7.45
N GLY A 137 31.66 1.41 7.18
CA GLY A 137 32.17 0.04 7.03
C GLY A 137 32.08 -0.81 8.30
N GLU A 138 31.65 -0.23 9.42
CA GLU A 138 31.35 -0.96 10.67
C GLU A 138 29.91 -1.51 10.67
N THR A 139 29.71 -2.69 11.26
CA THR A 139 28.37 -3.28 11.33
C THR A 139 27.48 -2.56 12.34
N ALA A 140 26.17 -2.54 12.08
CA ALA A 140 25.17 -1.99 13.01
C ALA A 140 25.26 -2.60 14.42
N LEU A 141 25.63 -3.88 14.51
CA LEU A 141 25.83 -4.57 15.79
C LEU A 141 27.03 -4.02 16.58
N ALA A 142 28.16 -3.80 15.92
CA ALA A 142 29.36 -3.25 16.56
C ALA A 142 29.09 -1.84 17.11
N LEU A 143 28.43 -1.01 16.30
CA LEU A 143 28.03 0.34 16.69
C LEU A 143 26.99 0.31 17.84
N SER A 144 26.05 -0.65 17.82
CA SER A 144 25.07 -0.79 18.90
C SER A 144 25.71 -1.14 20.25
N LEU A 145 26.74 -2.00 20.25
CA LEU A 145 27.50 -2.33 21.44
C LEU A 145 28.33 -1.13 21.95
N GLN A 146 28.92 -0.37 21.04
CA GLN A 146 29.70 0.83 21.38
C GLN A 146 28.84 1.93 21.99
N HIS A 147 27.65 2.15 21.43
CA HIS A 147 26.74 3.21 21.87
C HIS A 147 25.75 2.76 22.96
N GLY A 148 25.68 1.47 23.28
CA GLY A 148 24.77 0.92 24.28
C GLY A 148 23.29 1.08 23.95
N ARG A 149 22.96 1.28 22.66
CA ARG A 149 21.61 1.55 22.15
C ARG A 149 21.39 0.86 20.81
N PRO A 150 20.15 0.54 20.42
CA PRO A 150 19.86 0.04 19.07
C PRO A 150 20.31 1.03 17.99
N VAL A 151 20.95 0.52 16.93
CA VAL A 151 21.50 1.32 15.83
C VAL A 151 20.95 0.81 14.49
N VAL A 152 20.56 1.75 13.63
CA VAL A 152 20.28 1.51 12.21
C VAL A 152 21.34 2.24 11.39
N VAL A 153 22.00 1.51 10.49
CA VAL A 153 23.03 2.08 9.61
C VAL A 153 22.41 2.32 8.23
N TYR A 154 22.66 3.49 7.64
CA TYR A 154 22.23 3.83 6.29
C TYR A 154 23.43 4.13 5.38
N ASP A 155 23.26 3.90 4.08
CA ASP A 155 24.27 4.22 3.07
C ASP A 155 23.89 5.52 2.35
N HIS A 156 24.88 6.36 2.08
CA HIS A 156 24.70 7.60 1.34
C HIS A 156 24.99 7.36 -0.13
N SER A 157 23.97 7.06 -0.92
CA SER A 157 24.06 7.26 -2.37
C SER A 157 23.94 8.75 -2.64
N ALA A 158 25.07 9.42 -2.90
CA ALA A 158 25.05 10.76 -3.45
C ALA A 158 24.33 10.68 -4.81
N GLY A 159 23.06 11.07 -4.85
CA GLY A 159 22.39 11.35 -6.11
C GLY A 159 23.05 12.59 -6.68
N ASP A 160 23.84 12.42 -7.74
CA ASP A 160 24.34 13.52 -8.54
C ASP A 160 23.14 14.32 -9.06
N THR A 161 22.89 15.47 -8.43
CA THR A 161 22.04 16.55 -8.97
C THR A 161 22.87 17.50 -9.80
#